data_AF-A0A7D7ZL35-F1
#
_entry.id   AF-A0A7D7ZL35-F1
#
_cell.length_a   1.000
_cell.length_b   1.000
_cell.length_c   1.000
_cell.angle_alpha   90.00
_cell.angle_beta   90.00
_cell.angle_gamma   90.00
#
_symmetry.space_group_name_H-M   'P 1'
#
loop_
_entity.id
_entity.type
_entity.pdbx_description
1 polymer ?
#
loop_
_entity_poly.entity_id
_entity_poly.type
_entity_poly.pdbx_seq_one_letter_code
_entity_poly.pdbx_strand_id
1 'polypeptide(L)'
;MTLSVLGLGFGRTGTESLKKALEILGCGPCYHMFEVLPHQNRVDEWVSLVQGKTPDWDKTFAGYHASVDWPGAFFWRELAEHYGDAKFILTTREPERWYDSMAKTILPLLRETAVDPNSLANQMFISRTFGGDIDDRDNVIETFLRHNAAVKAAIPSDQLLELEVGAGWDPLCAFLGIDVPDVPYPWGNRADEFVDNIDRAQAQREAVLA
;
A
#
# COMPACT_ATOMS: atom_id res chain seq x y z
N MET A 1 -17.53 2.44 -10.59
CA MET A 1 -17.32 2.86 -9.19
C MET A 1 -15.90 3.41 -9.12
N THR A 2 -15.71 4.55 -8.47
CA THR A 2 -14.42 5.24 -8.37
C THR A 2 -13.88 5.11 -6.95
N LEU A 3 -12.56 5.30 -6.77
CA LEU A 3 -11.98 5.31 -5.43
C LEU A 3 -12.54 6.48 -4.61
N SER A 4 -12.98 6.18 -3.39
CA SER A 4 -13.47 7.14 -2.41
C SER A 4 -12.64 7.18 -1.13
N VAL A 5 -11.79 6.17 -0.91
CA VAL A 5 -10.83 6.13 0.22
C VAL A 5 -9.46 5.68 -0.29
N LEU A 6 -8.41 6.46 -0.03
CA LEU A 6 -7.05 6.13 -0.42
C LEU A 6 -6.11 6.07 0.80
N GLY A 7 -5.49 4.91 0.99
CA GLY A 7 -4.37 4.71 1.90
C GLY A 7 -3.06 5.13 1.23
N LEU A 8 -2.39 6.09 1.83
CA LEU A 8 -1.14 6.67 1.33
C LEU A 8 0.08 6.18 2.11
N GLY A 9 -0.10 5.35 3.13
CA GLY A 9 0.99 4.76 3.89
C GLY A 9 1.70 3.65 3.11
N PHE A 10 3.01 3.55 3.31
CA PHE A 10 3.81 2.46 2.77
C PHE A 10 3.41 1.11 3.36
N GLY A 11 3.72 0.04 2.64
CA GLY A 11 3.66 -1.31 3.18
C GLY A 11 4.35 -1.43 4.55
N ARG A 12 3.89 -2.41 5.34
CA ARG A 12 4.35 -2.66 6.73
C ARG A 12 3.95 -1.59 7.74
N THR A 13 3.02 -0.69 7.39
CA THR A 13 2.35 0.23 8.31
C THR A 13 0.92 -0.23 8.68
N GLY A 14 0.62 -1.54 8.55
CA GLY A 14 -0.70 -2.09 8.86
C GLY A 14 -1.72 -1.99 7.72
N THR A 15 -1.25 -1.87 6.47
CA THR A 15 -2.08 -1.74 5.26
C THR A 15 -3.04 -2.92 5.04
N GLU A 16 -2.62 -4.15 5.36
CA GLU A 16 -3.49 -5.34 5.23
C GLU A 16 -4.64 -5.33 6.25
N SER A 17 -4.35 -4.92 7.48
CA SER A 17 -5.39 -4.67 8.49
C SER A 17 -6.33 -3.56 8.06
N LEU A 18 -5.82 -2.45 7.52
CA LEU A 18 -6.63 -1.36 7.02
C LEU A 18 -7.51 -1.79 5.84
N LYS A 19 -6.98 -2.58 4.89
CA LYS A 19 -7.76 -3.17 3.79
C LYS A 19 -9.00 -3.90 4.32
N LYS A 20 -8.79 -4.83 5.25
CA LYS A 20 -9.88 -5.60 5.87
C LYS A 20 -10.85 -4.69 6.63
N ALA A 21 -10.33 -3.69 7.34
CA ALA A 21 -11.16 -2.74 8.09
C ALA A 21 -12.08 -1.95 7.15
N LEU A 22 -11.55 -1.43 6.04
CA LEU A 22 -12.33 -0.72 5.02
C LEU A 22 -13.39 -1.63 4.37
N GLU A 23 -13.08 -2.90 4.15
CA GLU A 23 -14.05 -3.87 3.63
C GLU A 23 -15.17 -4.16 4.62
N ILE A 24 -14.86 -4.30 5.92
CA ILE A 24 -15.86 -4.46 6.99
C ILE A 24 -16.77 -3.23 7.09
N LEU A 25 -16.22 -2.02 6.95
CA LEU A 25 -16.97 -0.77 6.99
C LEU A 25 -17.77 -0.48 5.71
N GLY A 26 -17.74 -1.38 4.72
CA GLY A 26 -18.45 -1.18 3.45
C GLY A 26 -17.80 -0.17 2.51
N CYS A 27 -16.55 0.23 2.77
CA CYS A 27 -15.72 1.04 1.87
C CYS A 27 -14.94 0.21 0.84
N GLY A 28 -15.14 -1.11 0.83
CA GLY A 28 -14.53 -2.03 -0.13
C GLY A 28 -15.35 -2.22 -1.42
N PRO A 29 -14.84 -3.02 -2.38
CA PRO A 29 -13.59 -3.78 -2.34
C PRO A 29 -12.35 -2.87 -2.27
N CYS A 30 -11.30 -3.30 -1.54
CA CYS A 30 -10.10 -2.51 -1.32
C CYS A 30 -8.89 -3.09 -2.07
N TYR A 31 -8.28 -2.28 -2.95
CA TYR A 31 -7.09 -2.64 -3.72
C TYR A 31 -5.85 -2.67 -2.80
N HIS A 32 -4.97 -3.64 -3.01
CA HIS A 32 -3.74 -3.85 -2.24
C HIS A 32 -2.70 -4.55 -3.13
N MET A 33 -1.43 -4.60 -2.75
CA MET A 33 -0.41 -5.42 -3.42
C MET A 33 -0.83 -6.90 -3.60
N PHE A 34 -1.70 -7.43 -2.74
CA PHE A 34 -2.21 -8.80 -2.86
C PHE A 34 -3.21 -8.98 -4.00
N GLU A 35 -3.77 -7.89 -4.53
CA GLU A 35 -4.53 -7.89 -5.78
C GLU A 35 -3.60 -7.86 -7.00
N VAL A 36 -2.30 -7.57 -6.84
CA VAL A 36 -1.34 -7.46 -7.94
C VAL A 36 -0.55 -8.74 -8.13
N LEU A 37 0.09 -9.24 -7.06
CA LEU A 37 1.03 -10.37 -7.12
C LEU A 37 0.47 -11.63 -7.81
N PRO A 38 -0.80 -12.02 -7.63
CA PRO A 38 -1.34 -13.22 -8.28
C PRO A 38 -1.54 -13.08 -9.80
N HIS A 39 -1.46 -11.87 -10.36
CA HIS A 39 -1.92 -11.58 -11.73
C HIS A 39 -0.84 -10.90 -12.56
N GLN A 40 -0.16 -11.66 -13.44
CA GLN A 40 0.95 -11.14 -14.25
C GLN A 40 0.55 -9.93 -15.10
N ASN A 41 -0.67 -9.91 -15.66
CA ASN A 41 -1.17 -8.77 -16.42
C ASN A 41 -1.25 -7.47 -15.59
N ARG A 42 -1.57 -7.56 -14.29
CA ARG A 42 -1.53 -6.42 -13.37
C ARG A 42 -0.10 -6.01 -13.06
N VAL A 43 0.80 -6.97 -12.88
CA VAL A 43 2.25 -6.68 -12.72
C VAL A 43 2.78 -5.92 -13.93
N ASP A 44 2.49 -6.39 -15.16
CA ASP A 44 2.93 -5.76 -16.40
C ASP A 44 2.36 -4.35 -16.59
N GLU A 45 1.08 -4.17 -16.21
CA GLU A 45 0.44 -2.85 -16.22
C GLU A 45 1.17 -1.88 -15.28
N TRP A 46 1.45 -2.29 -14.04
CA TRP A 46 2.16 -1.44 -13.09
C TRP A 46 3.61 -1.17 -13.50
N VAL A 47 4.32 -2.14 -14.10
CA VAL A 47 5.64 -1.90 -14.69
C VAL A 47 5.55 -0.81 -15.77
N SER A 48 4.56 -0.91 -16.67
CA SER A 48 4.36 0.08 -17.73
C SER A 48 4.07 1.48 -17.18
N LEU A 49 3.27 1.58 -16.12
CA LEU A 49 2.96 2.86 -15.46
C LEU A 49 4.20 3.47 -14.82
N VAL A 50 5.01 2.68 -14.11
CA VAL A 50 6.28 3.15 -13.52
C VAL A 50 7.29 3.58 -14.61
N GLN A 51 7.21 3.00 -15.80
CA GLN A 51 8.00 3.39 -16.97
C GLN A 51 7.46 4.63 -17.70
N GLY A 52 6.37 5.23 -17.22
CA GLY A 52 5.84 6.49 -17.74
C GLY A 52 4.71 6.35 -18.76
N LYS A 53 4.09 5.18 -18.88
CA LYS A 53 2.82 5.05 -19.61
C LYS A 53 1.78 5.97 -18.96
N THR A 54 1.05 6.72 -19.78
CA THR A 54 -0.07 7.55 -19.29
C THR A 54 -1.12 6.67 -18.60
N PRO A 55 -1.46 6.95 -17.33
CA PRO A 55 -2.42 6.16 -16.58
C PRO A 55 -3.86 6.43 -17.03
N ASP A 56 -4.70 5.40 -16.86
CA ASP A 56 -6.16 5.52 -16.83
C ASP A 56 -6.60 4.97 -15.47
N TRP A 57 -6.65 5.85 -14.46
CA TRP A 57 -6.85 5.44 -13.07
C TRP A 57 -8.20 4.74 -12.85
N ASP A 58 -9.25 5.22 -13.51
CA ASP A 58 -10.59 4.65 -13.38
C ASP A 58 -10.65 3.23 -13.95
N LYS A 59 -9.90 2.97 -15.02
CA LYS A 59 -9.73 1.61 -15.54
C LYS A 59 -8.86 0.75 -14.63
N THR A 60 -7.72 1.25 -14.17
CA THR A 60 -6.80 0.52 -13.30
C THR A 60 -7.48 0.05 -12.01
N PHE A 61 -8.32 0.90 -11.42
CA PHE A 61 -9.04 0.62 -10.17
C PHE A 61 -10.51 0.22 -10.38
N ALA A 62 -10.90 -0.15 -11.61
CA ALA A 62 -12.26 -0.53 -11.92
C ALA A 62 -12.76 -1.66 -10.98
N GLY A 63 -13.87 -1.40 -10.28
CA GLY A 63 -14.48 -2.35 -9.35
C GLY A 63 -14.00 -2.23 -7.90
N TYR A 64 -13.07 -1.33 -7.60
CA TYR A 64 -12.62 -1.04 -6.24
C TYR A 64 -13.16 0.32 -5.77
N HIS A 65 -13.38 0.44 -4.46
CA HIS A 65 -13.81 1.68 -3.80
C HIS A 65 -12.73 2.27 -2.90
N ALA A 66 -11.74 1.46 -2.52
CA ALA A 66 -10.59 1.90 -1.77
C ALA A 66 -9.30 1.31 -2.35
N SER A 67 -8.17 1.96 -2.05
CA SER A 67 -6.83 1.47 -2.41
C SER A 67 -5.87 1.77 -1.27
N VAL A 68 -5.08 0.79 -0.83
CA VAL A 68 -4.06 0.94 0.21
C VAL A 68 -2.81 0.16 -0.20
N ASP A 69 -1.69 0.39 0.50
CA ASP A 69 -0.40 -0.21 0.16
C ASP A 69 0.12 0.22 -1.23
N TRP A 70 1.27 -0.32 -1.60
CA TRP A 70 1.76 -0.32 -2.97
C TRP A 70 0.80 -1.09 -3.89
N PRO A 71 0.70 -0.73 -5.18
CA PRO A 71 1.36 0.40 -5.85
C PRO A 71 0.62 1.74 -5.69
N GLY A 72 -0.57 1.78 -5.10
CA GLY A 72 -1.33 3.03 -4.92
C GLY A 72 -0.55 4.10 -4.16
N ALA A 73 0.13 3.71 -3.07
CA ALA A 73 0.99 4.60 -2.30
C ALA A 73 2.19 5.18 -3.09
N PHE A 74 2.62 4.56 -4.19
CA PHE A 74 3.65 5.11 -5.08
C PHE A 74 3.15 6.33 -5.84
N PHE A 75 1.98 6.19 -6.46
CA PHE A 75 1.33 7.19 -7.30
C PHE A 75 0.41 8.12 -6.50
N TRP A 76 0.67 8.30 -5.20
CA TRP A 76 -0.28 8.96 -4.32
C TRP A 76 -0.60 10.41 -4.74
N ARG A 77 0.34 11.11 -5.39
CA ARG A 77 0.12 12.49 -5.86
C ARG A 77 -0.84 12.51 -7.03
N GLU A 78 -0.58 11.66 -8.02
CA GLU A 78 -1.39 11.51 -9.21
C GLU A 78 -2.80 11.00 -8.86
N LEU A 79 -2.89 10.10 -7.89
CA LEU A 79 -4.17 9.60 -7.39
C LEU A 79 -4.91 10.64 -6.56
N ALA A 80 -4.22 11.44 -5.73
CA ALA A 80 -4.86 12.53 -4.99
C ALA A 80 -5.35 13.65 -5.92
N GLU A 81 -4.62 13.95 -6.99
CA GLU A 81 -5.06 14.90 -8.01
C GLU A 81 -6.28 14.39 -8.77
N HIS A 82 -6.28 13.11 -9.19
CA HIS A 82 -7.38 12.52 -9.94
C HIS A 82 -8.63 12.27 -9.08
N TYR A 83 -8.46 11.84 -7.83
CA TYR A 83 -9.53 11.56 -6.87
C TYR A 83 -9.61 12.63 -5.76
N GLY A 84 -9.65 13.91 -6.14
CA GLY A 84 -9.58 15.04 -5.19
C GLY A 84 -10.69 15.13 -4.14
N ASP A 85 -11.82 14.44 -4.35
CA ASP A 85 -12.94 14.37 -3.40
C ASP A 85 -12.84 13.16 -2.43
N ALA A 86 -11.81 12.32 -2.58
CA ALA A 86 -11.65 11.15 -1.73
C ALA A 86 -11.18 11.52 -0.31
N LYS A 87 -11.39 10.58 0.61
CA LYS A 87 -10.77 10.62 1.94
C LYS A 87 -9.41 9.93 1.89
N PHE A 88 -8.41 10.55 2.50
CA PHE A 88 -7.04 10.03 2.52
C PHE A 88 -6.65 9.54 3.91
N ILE A 89 -5.96 8.40 3.97
CA ILE A 89 -5.48 7.80 5.22
C ILE A 89 -3.98 7.57 5.11
N LEU A 90 -3.19 8.25 5.92
CA LEU A 90 -1.77 7.99 6.06
C LEU A 90 -1.54 7.06 7.26
N THR A 91 -1.33 5.77 6.99
CA THR A 91 -0.93 4.83 8.05
C THR A 91 0.52 5.03 8.43
N THR A 92 0.79 5.17 9.73
CA THR A 92 2.13 5.42 10.26
C THR A 92 2.53 4.40 11.32
N ARG A 93 3.84 4.31 11.54
CA ARG A 93 4.46 3.47 12.57
C ARG A 93 5.74 4.18 13.00
N GLU A 94 6.15 3.97 14.24
CA GLU A 94 7.48 4.40 14.73
C GLU A 94 8.57 3.94 13.74
N PRO A 95 9.45 4.84 13.25
CA PRO A 95 10.33 4.57 12.12
C PRO A 95 11.25 3.36 12.31
N GLU A 96 11.80 3.16 13.49
CA GLU A 96 12.72 2.05 13.75
C GLU A 96 12.00 0.70 13.73
N ARG A 97 10.81 0.64 14.36
CA ARG A 97 9.93 -0.53 14.28
C ARG A 97 9.40 -0.80 12.88
N TRP A 98 9.20 0.24 12.07
CA TRP A 98 8.85 0.08 10.66
C TRP A 98 10.01 -0.54 9.88
N TYR A 99 11.23 -0.03 10.05
CA TYR A 99 12.43 -0.61 9.42
C TYR A 99 12.64 -2.07 9.83
N ASP A 100 12.54 -2.39 11.12
CA ASP A 100 12.69 -3.76 11.61
C ASP A 100 11.69 -4.73 10.95
N SER A 101 10.48 -4.24 10.67
CA SER A 101 9.49 -5.00 9.92
C SER A 101 9.86 -5.13 8.45
N MET A 102 10.32 -4.05 7.79
CA MET A 102 10.77 -4.09 6.40
C MET A 102 11.94 -5.06 6.20
N ALA A 103 12.93 -5.01 7.10
CA ALA A 103 14.13 -5.84 7.08
C ALA A 103 13.83 -7.33 7.25
N LYS A 104 12.75 -7.68 7.94
CA LYS A 104 12.28 -9.07 8.10
C LYS A 104 11.34 -9.53 6.99
N THR A 105 10.89 -8.65 6.09
CA THR A 105 9.85 -8.97 5.11
C THR A 105 10.16 -8.51 3.69
N ILE A 106 9.95 -7.22 3.39
CA ILE A 106 9.96 -6.72 2.01
C ILE A 106 11.39 -6.61 1.49
N LEU A 107 12.36 -6.18 2.32
CA LEU A 107 13.74 -5.99 1.86
C LEU A 107 14.38 -7.31 1.39
N PRO A 108 14.28 -8.45 2.13
CA PRO A 108 14.73 -9.74 1.61
C PRO A 108 14.07 -10.12 0.28
N LEU A 109 12.74 -9.99 0.18
CA LEU A 109 12.01 -10.29 -1.06
C LEU A 109 12.48 -9.42 -2.23
N LEU A 110 12.74 -8.13 -2.02
CA LEU A 110 13.26 -7.24 -3.05
C LEU A 110 14.66 -7.67 -3.51
N ARG A 111 15.56 -8.05 -2.58
CA ARG A 111 16.90 -8.56 -2.94
C ARG A 111 16.82 -9.81 -3.82
N GLU A 112 15.86 -10.69 -3.55
CA GLU A 112 15.67 -11.93 -4.31
C GLU A 112 15.01 -11.71 -5.68
N THR A 113 14.04 -10.78 -5.76
CA THR A 113 13.18 -10.62 -6.94
C THR A 113 13.62 -9.52 -7.90
N ALA A 114 14.46 -8.57 -7.47
CA ALA A 114 14.91 -7.45 -8.29
C ALA A 114 16.09 -7.78 -9.22
N VAL A 115 16.32 -9.06 -9.54
CA VAL A 115 17.36 -9.54 -10.46
C VAL A 115 17.16 -8.96 -11.86
N ASP A 116 15.91 -8.87 -12.31
CA ASP A 116 15.58 -8.14 -13.53
C ASP A 116 15.45 -6.64 -13.23
N PRO A 117 16.28 -5.77 -13.84
CA PRO A 117 16.18 -4.32 -13.65
C PRO A 117 14.86 -3.74 -14.14
N ASN A 118 14.10 -4.43 -14.99
CA ASN A 118 12.79 -4.00 -15.48
C ASN A 118 11.62 -4.53 -14.63
N SER A 119 11.90 -5.37 -13.63
CA SER A 119 10.87 -5.90 -12.74
C SER A 119 10.18 -4.79 -11.94
N LEU A 120 8.94 -5.05 -11.53
CA LEU A 120 8.18 -4.14 -10.66
C LEU A 120 8.92 -3.88 -9.34
N ALA A 121 9.56 -4.92 -8.79
CA ALA A 121 10.38 -4.85 -7.58
C ALA A 121 11.54 -3.86 -7.75
N ASN A 122 12.31 -3.97 -8.83
CA ASN A 122 13.44 -3.09 -9.08
C ASN A 122 12.98 -1.66 -9.40
N GLN A 123 12.09 -1.51 -10.37
CA GLN A 123 11.66 -0.21 -10.88
C GLN A 123 10.95 0.62 -9.80
N MET A 124 9.90 0.08 -9.17
CA MET A 124 9.09 0.85 -8.22
C MET A 124 9.80 1.04 -6.88
N PHE A 125 10.34 -0.04 -6.32
CA PHE A 125 10.85 -0.02 -4.95
C PHE A 125 12.32 0.41 -4.91
N ILE A 126 13.21 -0.40 -5.48
CA ILE A 126 14.66 -0.16 -5.34
C ILE A 126 15.05 1.17 -5.98
N SER A 127 14.75 1.34 -7.27
CA SER A 127 15.18 2.51 -8.04
C SER A 127 14.41 3.78 -7.68
N ARG A 128 13.08 3.76 -7.81
CA ARG A 128 12.27 4.99 -7.71
C ARG A 128 11.91 5.41 -6.29
N THR A 129 11.69 4.46 -5.38
CA THR A 129 11.34 4.77 -3.99
C THR A 129 12.58 5.00 -3.15
N PHE A 130 13.51 4.03 -3.15
CA PHE A 130 14.69 4.05 -2.28
C PHE A 130 15.97 4.57 -2.94
N GLY A 131 15.89 5.08 -4.17
CA GLY A 131 17.04 5.73 -4.83
C GLY A 131 18.19 4.79 -5.19
N GLY A 132 17.94 3.48 -5.24
CA GLY A 132 18.92 2.46 -5.61
C GLY A 132 19.60 1.73 -4.45
N ASP A 133 19.45 2.21 -3.21
CA ASP A 133 20.10 1.62 -2.04
C ASP A 133 19.09 1.21 -0.97
N ILE A 134 18.74 -0.08 -0.96
CA ILE A 134 17.85 -0.68 0.03
C ILE A 134 18.60 -1.31 1.21
N ASP A 135 19.93 -1.30 1.19
CA ASP A 135 20.79 -1.88 2.22
C ASP A 135 21.26 -0.83 3.23
N ASP A 136 21.28 0.44 2.83
CA ASP A 136 21.41 1.57 3.75
C ASP A 136 20.13 1.78 4.58
N ARG A 137 20.21 1.41 5.85
CA ARG A 137 19.15 1.58 6.85
C ARG A 137 18.68 3.03 6.97
N ASP A 138 19.61 3.97 7.02
CA ASP A 138 19.28 5.37 7.26
C ASP A 138 18.57 5.94 6.03
N ASN A 139 19.00 5.57 4.82
CA ASN A 139 18.30 5.93 3.58
C ASN A 139 16.85 5.38 3.55
N VAL A 140 16.64 4.12 3.95
CA VAL A 140 15.30 3.51 3.96
C VAL A 140 14.37 4.24 4.94
N ILE A 141 14.87 4.57 6.14
CA ILE A 141 14.12 5.31 7.16
C ILE A 141 13.85 6.75 6.72
N GLU A 142 14.86 7.46 6.20
CA GLU A 142 14.71 8.83 5.73
C GLU A 142 13.69 8.91 4.60
N THR A 143 13.71 7.94 3.68
CA THR A 143 12.73 7.84 2.59
C THR A 143 11.30 7.71 3.12
N PHE A 144 11.08 6.87 4.14
CA PHE A 144 9.78 6.73 4.78
C PHE A 144 9.32 8.02 5.47
N LEU A 145 10.21 8.66 6.23
CA LEU A 145 9.92 9.93 6.91
C LEU A 145 9.60 11.04 5.89
N ARG A 146 10.39 11.14 4.83
CA ARG A 146 10.21 12.10 3.73
C ARG A 146 8.88 11.88 3.01
N HIS A 147 8.50 10.63 2.76
CA HIS A 147 7.19 10.29 2.18
C HIS A 147 6.05 10.76 3.09
N ASN A 148 6.09 10.39 4.37
CA ASN A 148 5.04 10.78 5.34
C ASN A 148 4.92 12.30 5.45
N ALA A 149 6.05 13.01 5.53
CA ALA A 149 6.06 14.47 5.58
C ALA A 149 5.47 15.09 4.30
N ALA A 150 5.79 14.54 3.13
CA ALA A 150 5.27 15.03 1.87
C ALA A 150 3.75 14.82 1.73
N VAL A 151 3.21 13.68 2.19
CA VAL A 151 1.76 13.44 2.22
C VAL A 151 1.07 14.46 3.12
N LYS A 152 1.55 14.64 4.35
CA LYS A 152 0.98 15.61 5.31
C LYS A 152 1.02 17.05 4.80
N ALA A 153 2.03 17.40 4.02
CA ALA A 153 2.18 18.74 3.48
C ALA A 153 1.26 19.02 2.28
N ALA A 154 0.91 17.99 1.51
CA ALA A 154 0.15 18.14 0.26
C ALA A 154 -1.35 17.93 0.42
N ILE A 155 -1.77 17.01 1.30
CA ILE A 155 -3.19 16.68 1.45
C ILE A 155 -3.83 17.62 2.49
N PRO A 156 -4.99 18.23 2.17
CA PRO A 156 -5.74 19.05 3.12
C PRO A 156 -6.05 18.28 4.42
N SER A 157 -5.87 18.94 5.57
CA SER A 157 -5.99 18.26 6.87
C SER A 157 -7.41 17.78 7.19
N ASP A 158 -8.43 18.36 6.55
CA ASP A 158 -9.83 17.91 6.65
C ASP A 158 -10.13 16.67 5.79
N GLN A 159 -9.27 16.39 4.80
CA GLN A 159 -9.32 15.19 3.97
C GLN A 159 -8.31 14.11 4.41
N LEU A 160 -7.45 14.38 5.39
CA LEU A 160 -6.38 13.47 5.81
C LEU A 160 -6.58 12.95 7.24
N LEU A 161 -6.63 11.62 7.37
CA LEU A 161 -6.45 10.92 8.64
C LEU A 161 -5.03 10.40 8.76
N GLU A 162 -4.32 10.79 9.81
CA GLU A 162 -3.12 10.07 10.24
C GLU A 162 -3.52 8.94 11.19
N LEU A 163 -3.17 7.70 10.83
CA LEU A 163 -3.59 6.50 11.56
C LEU A 163 -2.37 5.69 11.99
N GLU A 164 -1.97 5.80 13.26
CA GLU A 164 -0.90 4.99 13.81
C GLU A 164 -1.33 3.51 13.91
N VAL A 165 -0.41 2.58 13.61
CA VAL A 165 -0.64 1.14 13.79
C VAL A 165 -1.09 0.86 15.23
N GLY A 166 -2.26 0.22 15.36
CA GLY A 166 -2.84 -0.15 16.66
C GLY A 166 -3.89 0.83 17.18
N ALA A 167 -4.18 1.91 16.45
CA ALA A 167 -5.20 2.88 16.86
C ALA A 167 -6.65 2.34 16.87
N GLY A 168 -6.92 1.23 16.20
CA GLY A 168 -8.21 0.55 16.23
C GLY A 168 -9.32 1.26 15.43
N TRP A 169 -10.58 1.02 15.83
CA TRP A 169 -11.75 1.50 15.08
C TRP A 169 -12.03 2.98 15.25
N ASP A 170 -11.93 3.52 16.46
CA ASP A 170 -12.46 4.83 16.83
C ASP A 170 -12.02 5.97 15.89
N PRO A 171 -10.71 6.20 15.62
CA PRO A 171 -10.29 7.28 14.74
C PRO A 171 -10.70 7.04 13.27
N LEU A 172 -10.67 5.79 12.81
CA LEU A 172 -11.05 5.42 11.45
C LEU A 172 -12.54 5.66 11.20
N CYS A 173 -13.39 5.18 12.12
CA CYS A 173 -14.84 5.29 12.03
C CYS A 173 -15.30 6.74 12.14
N ALA A 174 -14.73 7.50 13.09
CA ALA A 174 -14.99 8.93 13.24
C ALA A 174 -14.65 9.73 11.97
N PHE A 175 -13.48 9.46 11.38
CA PHE A 175 -13.06 10.12 10.15
C PHE A 175 -13.95 9.76 8.95
N LEU A 176 -14.34 8.48 8.82
CA LEU A 176 -15.18 8.02 7.73
C LEU A 176 -16.66 8.44 7.91
N GLY A 177 -17.10 8.70 9.14
CA GLY A 177 -18.50 9.03 9.46
C GLY A 177 -19.37 7.76 9.52
N ILE A 178 -18.80 6.66 10.01
CA ILE A 178 -19.42 5.33 10.07
C ILE A 178 -19.43 4.88 11.54
N ASP A 179 -20.45 4.12 11.95
CA ASP A 179 -20.51 3.54 13.29
C ASP A 179 -19.44 2.45 13.50
N VAL A 180 -18.91 2.36 14.72
CA VAL A 180 -17.95 1.32 15.10
C VAL A 180 -18.64 -0.06 15.03
N PRO A 181 -18.11 -1.02 14.27
CA PRO A 181 -18.71 -2.35 14.15
C PRO A 181 -18.46 -3.19 15.41
N ASP A 182 -19.38 -4.11 15.71
CA ASP A 182 -19.27 -5.05 16.84
C ASP A 182 -18.37 -6.26 16.50
N VAL A 183 -17.16 -5.98 16.01
CA VAL A 183 -16.11 -6.96 15.75
C VAL A 183 -14.75 -6.38 16.12
N PRO A 184 -13.75 -7.20 16.51
CA PRO A 184 -12.41 -6.71 16.76
C PRO A 184 -11.78 -6.07 15.52
N TYR A 185 -10.95 -5.04 15.71
CA TYR A 185 -10.19 -4.45 14.59
C TYR A 185 -9.30 -5.52 13.95
N PRO A 186 -9.27 -5.64 12.61
CA PRO A 186 -8.50 -6.68 11.94
C PRO A 186 -7.00 -6.58 12.28
N TRP A 187 -6.40 -7.72 12.59
CA TRP A 187 -4.98 -7.81 12.86
C TRP A 187 -4.38 -8.97 12.06
N GLY A 188 -3.42 -8.68 11.19
CA GLY A 188 -2.80 -9.68 10.32
C GLY A 188 -1.55 -9.17 9.61
N ASN A 189 -0.97 -10.03 8.78
CA ASN A 189 0.25 -9.79 8.01
C ASN A 189 1.44 -9.40 8.90
N ARG A 190 1.56 -10.09 10.05
CA ARG A 190 2.72 -9.97 10.92
C ARG A 190 4.00 -10.41 10.19
N ALA A 191 5.15 -10.02 10.71
CA ALA A 191 6.42 -10.35 10.05
C ALA A 191 6.65 -11.87 9.94
N ASP A 192 6.22 -12.63 10.94
CA ASP A 192 6.26 -14.10 10.98
C ASP A 192 5.28 -14.78 10.01
N GLU A 193 4.24 -14.07 9.55
CA GLU A 193 3.25 -14.58 8.59
C GLU A 193 3.59 -14.19 7.14
N PHE A 194 4.61 -13.34 6.93
CA PHE A 194 4.82 -12.67 5.65
C PHE A 194 5.13 -13.65 4.52
N VAL A 195 6.04 -14.61 4.75
CA VAL A 195 6.43 -15.61 3.75
C VAL A 195 5.21 -16.42 3.33
N ASP A 196 4.45 -16.97 4.29
CA ASP A 196 3.22 -17.72 4.00
C ASP A 196 2.19 -16.88 3.22
N ASN A 197 2.09 -15.58 3.48
CA ASN A 197 1.19 -14.69 2.74
C ASN A 197 1.64 -14.50 1.29
N ILE A 198 2.95 -14.35 1.04
CA ILE A 198 3.52 -14.23 -0.30
C ILE A 198 3.35 -15.55 -1.06
N ASP A 199 3.67 -16.68 -0.44
CA ASP A 199 3.54 -18.02 -1.04
C ASP A 199 2.09 -18.30 -1.45
N ARG A 200 1.11 -17.93 -0.61
CA ARG A 200 -0.31 -18.06 -0.98
C ARG A 200 -0.69 -17.19 -2.18
N ALA A 201 -0.20 -15.96 -2.25
CA ALA A 201 -0.46 -15.08 -3.39
C ALA A 201 0.17 -15.62 -4.69
N GLN A 202 1.36 -16.22 -4.59
CA GLN A 202 2.05 -16.84 -5.73
C GLN A 202 1.38 -18.15 -6.17
N ALA A 203 0.94 -19.00 -5.25
CA ALA A 203 0.22 -20.23 -5.59
C ALA A 203 -1.09 -19.98 -6.34
N GLN A 204 -1.80 -18.88 -6.01
CA GLN A 204 -2.98 -18.45 -6.74
C GLN A 204 -2.68 -18.12 -8.21
N ARG A 205 -1.51 -17.58 -8.50
CA ARG A 205 -1.07 -17.29 -9.87
C ARG A 205 -0.90 -18.56 -10.69
N GLU A 206 -0.26 -19.57 -10.12
CA GLU A 206 -0.03 -20.85 -10.80
C GLU A 206 -1.35 -21.56 -11.13
N ALA A 207 -2.33 -21.49 -10.22
CA ALA A 207 -3.66 -22.06 -10.43
C ALA A 207 -4.48 -21.35 -11.54
N VAL A 208 -4.22 -20.07 -11.82
CA VAL A 208 -4.87 -19.34 -12.92
C VAL A 208 -4.22 -19.64 -14.28
N LEU A 209 -2.97 -20.11 -14.30
CA LEU A 209 -2.23 -20.46 -15.51
C LEU A 209 -2.36 -21.94 -15.92
N ALA A 210 -2.87 -22.80 -15.02
CA ALA A 210 -3.14 -24.22 -15.26
C ALA A 210 -4.52 -24.44 -15.89
#